data_AF-A0A3M8B7R2-F1
#
_entry.id   AF-A0A3M8B7R2-F1
#
_cell.length_a   1.000
_cell.length_b   1.000
_cell.length_c   1.000
_cell.angle_alpha   90.00
_cell.angle_beta   90.00
_cell.angle_gamma   90.00
#
_symmetry.space_group_name_H-M   'P 1'
#
loop_
_entity.id
_entity.type
_entity.pdbx_description
1 polymer ?
#
loop_
_entity_poly.entity_id
_entity_poly.type
_entity_poly.pdbx_seq_one_letter_code
_entity_poly.pdbx_strand_id
1 'polypeptide(L)'
;MEIVPAGVASCLYTGISERIKFVILCMDMHERNASPTTPELLKRDIKNIEEAMDFYAKHCVLSFAYLEEKFEPVKERYNGFMRENFPEWIEENGTKA
;
A
#
# COMPACT_ATOMS: atom_id res chain seq x y z
N MET A 1 17.79 15.19 15.39
CA MET A 1 16.57 14.41 15.66
C MET A 1 16.07 13.97 14.30
N GLU A 2 16.14 12.67 13.97
CA GLU A 2 15.61 12.17 12.70
C GLU A 2 14.09 12.36 12.69
N ILE A 3 13.56 12.93 11.61
CA ILE A 3 12.12 13.12 11.43
C ILE A 3 11.55 11.75 11.05
N VAL A 4 10.72 11.17 11.92
CA VAL A 4 10.02 9.91 11.64
C VAL A 4 8.94 10.19 10.60
N PRO A 5 8.91 9.49 9.44
CA PRO A 5 7.84 9.64 8.45
C PRO A 5 6.46 9.38 9.04
N ALA A 6 5.43 10.07 8.51
CA ALA A 6 4.05 9.91 8.98
C ALA A 6 3.53 8.47 8.81
N GLY A 7 3.93 7.78 7.74
CA GLY A 7 3.64 6.36 7.54
C GLY A 7 4.15 5.48 8.69
N VAL A 8 5.38 5.73 9.18
CA VAL A 8 5.99 4.98 10.28
C VAL A 8 5.32 5.29 11.62
N ALA A 9 4.99 6.56 11.86
CA ALA A 9 4.31 6.98 13.08
C ALA A 9 2.87 6.43 13.15
N SER A 10 2.21 6.27 12.00
CA SER A 10 0.85 5.72 11.91
C SER A 10 0.82 4.19 11.85
N CYS A 11 1.92 3.53 11.46
CA CYS A 11 2.01 2.10 11.28
C CYS A 11 3.31 1.53 11.92
N LEU A 12 3.21 1.05 13.17
CA LEU A 12 4.18 0.10 13.72
C LEU A 12 4.14 -1.21 12.92
N TYR A 13 5.08 -2.15 13.12
CA TYR A 13 5.12 -3.43 12.41
C TYR A 13 3.75 -4.14 12.26
N THR A 14 2.96 -4.20 13.34
CA THR A 14 1.58 -4.71 13.31
C THR A 14 0.63 -3.83 12.50
N GLY A 15 0.75 -2.51 12.61
CA GLY A 15 -0.03 -1.55 11.84
C GLY A 15 0.22 -1.64 10.32
N ILE A 16 1.46 -1.88 9.89
CA ILE A 16 1.79 -2.09 8.46
C ILE A 16 1.09 -3.35 7.96
N SER A 17 1.22 -4.47 8.70
CA SER A 17 0.59 -5.74 8.33
C SER A 17 -0.95 -5.65 8.25
N GLU A 18 -1.60 -4.96 9.18
CA GLU A 18 -3.05 -4.74 9.16
C GLU A 18 -3.47 -3.79 8.02
N ARG A 19 -2.65 -2.78 7.69
CA ARG A 19 -2.93 -1.89 6.56
C ARG A 19 -2.85 -2.63 5.23
N ILE A 20 -1.87 -3.53 5.07
CA ILE A 20 -1.76 -4.42 3.90
C ILE A 20 -3.03 -5.28 3.76
N LYS A 21 -3.50 -5.91 4.85
CA LYS A 21 -4.75 -6.69 4.85
C LYS A 21 -5.96 -5.84 4.46
N PHE A 22 -6.04 -4.61 4.94
CA PHE A 22 -7.12 -3.68 4.61
C PHE A 22 -7.14 -3.36 3.11
N VAL A 23 -5.98 -3.06 2.51
CA VAL A 23 -5.87 -2.81 1.06
C VAL A 23 -6.31 -4.02 0.24
N ILE A 24 -5.89 -5.24 0.63
CA ILE A 24 -6.35 -6.49 0.00
C ILE A 24 -7.87 -6.61 0.07
N LEU A 25 -8.46 -6.40 1.25
CA LEU A 25 -9.90 -6.50 1.44
C LEU A 25 -10.67 -5.50 0.57
N CYS A 26 -10.19 -4.27 0.47
CA CYS A 26 -10.82 -3.24 -0.37
C CYS A 26 -10.78 -3.60 -1.87
N MET A 27 -9.67 -4.18 -2.35
CA MET A 27 -9.59 -4.70 -3.73
C MET A 27 -10.54 -5.87 -3.95
N ASP A 28 -10.53 -6.87 -3.04
CA ASP A 28 -11.40 -8.05 -3.10
C ASP A 28 -12.90 -7.67 -3.11
N MET A 29 -13.29 -6.71 -2.27
CA MET A 29 -14.68 -6.25 -2.18
C MET A 29 -15.13 -5.51 -3.44
N HIS A 30 -14.23 -4.78 -4.09
CA HIS A 30 -14.52 -4.11 -5.35
C HIS A 30 -14.67 -5.11 -6.49
N GLU A 31 -13.72 -6.03 -6.65
CA GLU A 31 -13.76 -7.09 -7.69
C GLU A 31 -15.03 -7.95 -7.60
N ARG A 32 -15.55 -8.16 -6.38
CA ARG A 32 -16.79 -8.91 -6.13
C ARG A 32 -18.06 -8.07 -6.27
N ASN A 33 -17.98 -6.80 -6.66
CA ASN A 33 -19.08 -5.84 -6.66
C ASN A 33 -19.81 -5.72 -5.31
N ALA A 34 -19.12 -6.04 -4.21
CA ALA A 34 -19.69 -6.05 -2.86
C ALA A 34 -19.66 -4.66 -2.21
N SER A 35 -18.70 -3.81 -2.57
CA SER A 35 -18.64 -2.41 -2.17
C SER A 35 -17.78 -1.58 -3.13
N PRO A 36 -18.22 -0.37 -3.53
CA PRO A 36 -17.40 0.52 -4.32
C PRO A 36 -16.27 1.12 -3.46
N THR A 37 -15.03 0.81 -3.81
CA THR A 37 -13.81 1.44 -3.29
C THR A 37 -13.40 2.61 -4.20
N THR A 38 -12.83 3.68 -3.64
CA THR A 38 -12.29 4.80 -4.43
C THR A 38 -10.76 4.74 -4.55
N PRO A 39 -10.19 5.21 -5.67
CA PRO A 39 -8.73 5.34 -5.86
C PRO A 39 -8.02 6.11 -4.75
N GLU A 40 -8.63 7.19 -4.24
CA GLU A 40 -8.02 8.06 -3.23
C GLU A 40 -7.79 7.34 -1.90
N LEU A 41 -8.71 6.45 -1.53
CA LEU A 41 -8.63 5.66 -0.32
C LEU A 41 -7.45 4.68 -0.40
N LEU A 42 -7.31 3.99 -1.54
CA LEU A 42 -6.20 3.05 -1.77
C LEU A 42 -4.85 3.77 -1.90
N LYS A 43 -4.80 4.89 -2.64
CA LYS A 43 -3.57 5.67 -2.85
C LYS A 43 -2.91 6.08 -1.54
N ARG A 44 -3.70 6.63 -0.62
CA ARG A 44 -3.20 7.10 0.68
C ARG A 44 -2.59 5.96 1.48
N ASP A 45 -3.27 4.82 1.52
CA ASP A 45 -2.85 3.69 2.33
C ASP A 45 -1.63 2.98 1.73
N ILE A 46 -1.54 2.84 0.40
CA ILE A 46 -0.33 2.38 -0.29
C ILE A 46 0.86 3.28 0.00
N LYS A 47 0.71 4.60 -0.17
CA LYS A 47 1.79 5.56 0.11
C LYS A 47 2.30 5.45 1.55
N ASN A 48 1.39 5.32 2.52
CA ASN A 48 1.77 5.16 3.93
C ASN A 48 2.55 3.86 4.19
N ILE A 49 2.18 2.77 3.50
CA ILE A 49 2.91 1.50 3.59
C ILE A 49 4.31 1.65 2.98
N GLU A 50 4.44 2.26 1.80
CA GLU A 50 5.74 2.48 1.14
C GLU A 50 6.69 3.31 2.02
N GLU A 51 6.22 4.43 2.58
CA GLU A 51 7.01 5.25 3.51
C GLU A 51 7.46 4.46 4.75
N ALA A 52 6.59 3.57 5.26
CA ALA A 52 6.89 2.76 6.43
C ALA A 52 7.93 1.66 6.11
N MET A 53 7.78 1.00 4.96
CA MET A 53 8.70 0.00 4.45
C MET A 53 10.10 0.57 4.24
N ASP A 54 10.21 1.74 3.60
CA ASP A 54 11.48 2.43 3.34
C ASP A 54 12.25 2.76 4.63
N PHE A 55 11.53 3.13 5.69
CA PHE A 55 12.14 3.39 6.99
C PHE A 55 12.61 2.08 7.65
N TYR A 56 11.79 1.04 7.63
CA TYR A 56 12.17 -0.26 8.19
C TYR A 56 13.37 -0.87 7.44
N ALA A 57 13.47 -0.69 6.12
CA ALA A 57 14.63 -1.12 5.33
C ALA A 57 15.95 -0.53 5.85
N LYS A 58 15.91 0.76 6.22
CA LYS A 58 17.09 1.52 6.67
C LYS A 58 17.46 1.26 8.11
N HIS A 59 16.49 0.95 8.97
CA HIS A 59 16.69 0.93 10.42
C HIS A 59 16.38 -0.43 11.09
N CYS A 60 15.70 -1.35 10.42
CA CYS A 60 15.19 -2.61 10.99
C CYS A 60 15.21 -3.78 9.97
N VAL A 61 16.40 -4.12 9.48
CA VAL A 61 16.65 -5.05 8.34
C VAL A 61 15.88 -6.38 8.41
N LEU A 62 15.85 -7.06 9.56
CA LEU A 62 15.13 -8.34 9.69
C LEU A 62 13.60 -8.18 9.58
N SER A 63 13.05 -7.13 10.20
CA SER A 63 11.62 -6.82 10.14
C SER A 63 11.22 -6.35 8.75
N PHE A 64 12.11 -5.65 8.04
CA PHE A 64 11.90 -5.24 6.66
C PHE A 64 11.79 -6.42 5.70
N ALA A 65 12.75 -7.35 5.73
CA ALA A 65 12.76 -8.49 4.82
C ALA A 65 11.46 -9.30 4.88
N TYR A 66 10.90 -9.48 6.09
CA TYR A 66 9.62 -10.15 6.27
C TYR A 66 8.41 -9.36 5.76
N LEU A 67 8.41 -8.03 5.94
CA LEU A 67 7.32 -7.19 5.44
C LEU A 67 7.39 -7.06 3.92
N GLU A 68 8.58 -7.05 3.33
CA GLU A 68 8.81 -6.98 1.89
C GLU A 68 8.24 -8.22 1.19
N GLU A 69 8.57 -9.41 1.71
CA GLU A 69 7.99 -10.69 1.25
C GLU A 69 6.44 -10.66 1.22
N LYS A 70 5.84 -9.98 2.19
CA LYS A 70 4.37 -9.86 2.28
C LYS A 70 3.78 -8.76 1.42
N PHE A 71 4.50 -7.67 1.21
CA PHE A 71 3.97 -6.48 0.55
C PHE A 71 4.13 -6.56 -0.97
N GLU A 72 5.23 -7.15 -1.46
CA GLU A 72 5.53 -7.15 -2.89
C GLU A 72 4.40 -7.74 -3.76
N PRO A 73 3.80 -8.90 -3.42
CA PRO A 73 2.68 -9.43 -4.20
C PRO A 73 1.44 -8.52 -4.19
N VAL A 74 1.24 -7.78 -3.09
CA VAL A 74 0.11 -6.86 -2.94
C VAL A 74 0.33 -5.60 -3.77
N LYS A 75 1.57 -5.11 -3.83
CA LYS A 75 1.96 -3.97 -4.66
C LYS A 75 1.75 -4.27 -6.15
N GLU A 76 2.21 -5.44 -6.61
CA GLU A 76 1.97 -5.90 -7.98
C GLU A 76 0.47 -6.01 -8.29
N ARG A 77 -0.29 -6.62 -7.39
CA ARG A 77 -1.74 -6.75 -7.53
C ARG A 77 -2.43 -5.39 -7.60
N TYR A 78 -2.07 -4.46 -6.72
CA TYR A 78 -2.62 -3.11 -6.71
C TYR A 78 -2.39 -2.41 -8.06
N ASN A 79 -1.18 -2.51 -8.62
CA ASN A 79 -0.86 -1.92 -9.92
C ASN A 79 -1.67 -2.56 -11.07
N GLY A 80 -1.96 -3.87 -11.00
CA GLY A 80 -2.90 -4.53 -11.92
C GLY A 80 -4.31 -4.00 -11.75
N PHE A 81 -4.83 -4.04 -10.52
CA PHE A 81 -6.17 -3.62 -10.15
C PHE A 81 -6.47 -2.18 -10.58
N MET A 82 -5.55 -1.25 -10.35
CA MET A 82 -5.72 0.15 -10.75
C MET A 82 -5.81 0.33 -12.27
N ARG A 83 -5.01 -0.41 -13.04
CA ARG A 83 -5.06 -0.37 -14.51
C ARG A 83 -6.37 -0.92 -15.07
N GLU A 84 -6.89 -1.98 -14.46
CA GLU A 84 -8.09 -2.66 -14.95
C GLU A 84 -9.38 -1.93 -14.54
N ASN A 85 -9.43 -1.38 -13.33
CA ASN A 85 -10.68 -0.86 -12.75
C ASN A 85 -10.74 0.68 -12.73
N PHE A 86 -9.59 1.36 -12.82
CA PHE A 86 -9.50 2.82 -12.76
C PHE A 86 -8.53 3.40 -13.82
N PRO A 87 -8.66 3.04 -15.11
CA PRO A 87 -7.70 3.43 -16.15
C PRO A 87 -7.58 4.95 -16.33
N GLU A 88 -8.70 5.66 -16.31
CA GLU A 88 -8.78 7.13 -16.43
C GLU A 88 -7.89 7.83 -15.38
N TRP A 89 -7.84 7.25 -14.18
CA TRP A 89 -7.14 7.84 -13.03
C TRP A 89 -5.62 7.72 -13.15
N ILE A 90 -5.12 6.69 -13.86
CA ILE A 90 -3.70 6.52 -14.14
C ILE A 90 -3.21 7.52 -15.18
N GLU A 91 -4.01 7.81 -16.21
CA GLU A 91 -3.67 8.76 -17.26
C GLU A 91 -3.56 10.19 -16.72
N GLU A 92 -4.46 10.59 -15.83
CA GLU A 92 -4.48 11.91 -15.22
C GLU A 92 -3.37 12.13 -14.16
N ASN A 93 -2.95 11.05 -13.48
CA ASN A 93 -2.06 11.16 -12.31
C ASN A 93 -0.69 10.52 -12.49
N GLY A 94 -0.35 10.02 -13.68
CA GLY A 94 1.00 9.64 -14.08
C GLY A 94 1.73 8.79 -13.04
N THR A 95 1.16 7.63 -12.69
CA THR A 95 1.88 6.67 -11.84
C THR A 95 2.89 5.95 -12.74
N LYS A 96 4.12 6.47 -12.83
CA LYS A 96 5.23 5.72 -13.44
C LYS A 96 5.38 4.43 -12.64
N ALA A 97 5.23 3.30 -13.35
CA ALA A 97 5.62 1.99 -12.86
C ALA A 97 7.08 1.99 -12.38
#